data_AF-A0A1C6GTK6-F1
#
_entry.id   AF-A0A1C6GTK6-F1
#
_cell.length_a   1.000
_cell.length_b   1.000
_cell.length_c   1.000
_cell.angle_alpha   90.00
_cell.angle_beta   90.00
_cell.angle_gamma   90.00
#
_symmetry.space_group_name_H-M   'P 1'
#
loop_
_entity.id
_entity.type
_entity.pdbx_description
1 polymer ?
#
loop_
_entity_poly.entity_id
_entity_poly.type
_entity_poly.pdbx_seq_one_letter_code
_entity_poly.pdbx_strand_id
1 'polypeptide(L)' 'MVKDEDVTSFEKDGLIGIAIKVPRADRNQKPIYINNNILSGTYRRNHEGDYHCTESEIKNMLRDQSDVSQDMNSRS' A
#
# COMPACT_ATOMS: atom_id res chain seq x y z
N MET A 1 3.63 -7.63 -1.91
CA MET A 1 2.32 -8.12 -2.39
C MET A 1 1.85 -9.20 -1.41
N VAL A 2 0.56 -9.24 -1.09
CA VAL A 2 -0.03 -10.30 -0.25
C VAL A 2 0.09 -11.62 -1.00
N LYS A 3 0.49 -12.67 -0.29
CA LYS A 3 0.57 -14.04 -0.81
C LYS A 3 -0.47 -14.94 -0.13
N ASP A 4 -0.71 -16.13 -0.67
CA ASP A 4 -1.62 -17.11 -0.07
C ASP A 4 -1.22 -17.46 1.38
N GLU A 5 0.09 -17.52 1.64
CA GLU A 5 0.68 -17.74 2.98
C GLU A 5 0.32 -16.65 4.00
N ASP A 6 -0.06 -15.45 3.55
CA ASP A 6 -0.47 -14.34 4.42
C ASP A 6 -1.96 -14.44 4.83
N VAL A 7 -2.71 -15.42 4.28
CA VAL A 7 -4.12 -15.64 4.56
C VAL A 7 -4.29 -16.90 5.40
N THR A 8 -4.91 -16.76 6.57
CA THR A 8 -5.14 -17.88 7.49
C THR A 8 -6.58 -17.87 7.99
N SER A 9 -7.20 -19.05 8.08
CA SER A 9 -8.49 -19.20 8.76
C SER A 9 -8.26 -19.60 10.22
N PHE A 10 -9.16 -19.18 11.10
CA PHE A 10 -9.18 -19.58 12.50
C PHE A 10 -10.60 -19.80 12.97
N GLU A 11 -10.76 -20.67 13.97
CA GLU A 11 -12.04 -20.88 14.64
C GLU A 11 -11.94 -20.38 16.08
N LYS A 12 -12.95 -19.63 16.51
CA LYS A 12 -13.07 -19.18 17.90
C LYS A 12 -14.54 -19.10 18.27
N ASP A 13 -14.91 -19.70 19.40
CA ASP A 13 -16.29 -19.70 19.92
C ASP A 13 -17.33 -20.21 18.89
N GLY A 14 -16.93 -21.19 18.04
CA GLY A 14 -17.76 -21.74 16.96
C GLY A 14 -17.91 -20.84 15.73
N LEU A 15 -17.18 -19.73 15.66
CA LEU A 15 -17.15 -18.81 14.51
C LEU A 15 -15.86 -19.02 13.71
N ILE A 16 -16.00 -19.03 12.38
CA ILE A 16 -14.87 -19.06 11.45
C ILE A 16 -14.51 -17.63 11.06
N GLY A 17 -13.26 -17.23 11.33
CA GLY A 17 -12.67 -15.98 10.91
C GLY A 17 -11.57 -16.18 9.86
N ILE A 18 -11.28 -15.14 9.09
CA ILE A 18 -10.15 -15.07 8.16
C ILE A 18 -9.24 -13.93 8.60
N ALA A 19 -7.97 -14.24 8.85
CA ALA A 19 -6.93 -13.27 9.12
C ALA A 19 -6.06 -13.09 7.87
N ILE A 20 -5.96 -11.85 7.39
CA ILE A 20 -5.13 -11.48 6.23
C ILE A 20 -4.02 -10.55 6.73
N LYS A 21 -2.77 -11.00 6.63
CA LYS A 21 -1.60 -10.20 6.98
C LYS A 21 -1.16 -9.37 5.79
N VAL A 22 -1.44 -8.08 5.80
CA VAL A 22 -1.00 -7.18 4.73
C VAL A 22 0.35 -6.57 5.10
N PRO A 23 1.46 -6.89 4.41
CA PRO A 23 2.75 -6.24 4.65
C PRO A 23 2.67 -4.76 4.27
N ARG A 24 3.49 -3.93 4.93
CA ARG A 24 3.62 -2.53 4.56
C ARG A 24 4.16 -2.42 3.14
N ALA A 25 3.45 -1.71 2.27
CA ALA A 25 3.93 -1.41 0.92
C ALA A 25 5.19 -0.52 0.95
N ASP A 26 6.15 -0.86 0.09
CA ASP A 26 7.34 -0.06 -0.16
C ASP A 26 6.98 1.27 -0.86
N ARG A 27 7.89 2.25 -0.84
CA ARG A 27 7.64 3.56 -1.46
C ARG A 27 7.37 3.46 -2.97
N ASN A 28 8.08 2.57 -3.66
CA ASN A 28 7.89 2.29 -5.10
C ASN A 28 6.55 1.62 -5.44
N GLN A 29 5.87 1.03 -4.45
CA GLN A 29 4.56 0.41 -4.61
C GLN A 29 3.41 1.36 -4.28
N LYS A 30 3.72 2.59 -3.83
CA LYS A 30 2.73 3.62 -3.53
C LYS A 30 2.57 4.55 -4.74
N PRO A 31 1.38 5.15 -4.91
CA PRO A 31 0.18 5.01 -4.07
C PRO A 31 -0.55 3.66 -4.29
N ILE A 32 -1.13 3.12 -3.21
CA ILE A 32 -2.05 1.98 -3.28
C ILE A 32 -3.48 2.53 -3.37
N TYR A 33 -4.21 2.14 -4.42
CA TYR A 33 -5.55 2.64 -4.68
C TYR A 33 -6.53 1.53 -5.07
N ILE A 34 -7.81 1.74 -4.76
CA ILE A 34 -8.92 0.84 -5.09
C ILE A 34 -9.70 1.33 -6.32
N ASN A 35 -10.54 0.46 -6.88
CA ASN A 35 -11.45 0.77 -7.99
C ASN A 35 -10.78 1.39 -9.23
N ASN A 36 -9.49 1.11 -9.43
CA ASN A 36 -8.66 1.69 -10.49
C ASN A 36 -8.69 3.23 -10.56
N ASN A 37 -8.97 3.91 -9.44
CA ASN A 37 -8.98 5.37 -9.39
C ASN A 37 -7.91 5.87 -8.42
N ILE A 38 -6.83 6.43 -8.95
CA ILE A 38 -5.72 6.93 -8.12
C ILE A 38 -6.10 8.22 -7.36
N LEU A 39 -6.96 9.06 -7.92
CA LEU A 39 -7.29 10.37 -7.36
C LEU A 39 -8.27 10.25 -6.18
N SER A 40 -9.30 9.43 -6.33
CA SER A 40 -10.30 9.23 -5.27
C SER A 40 -10.20 7.88 -4.56
N GLY A 41 -9.38 6.95 -5.03
CA GLY A 41 -9.25 5.61 -4.47
C GLY A 41 -8.00 5.40 -3.63
N THR A 42 -7.15 6.41 -3.43
CA THR A 42 -5.94 6.27 -2.60
C THR A 42 -6.25 6.54 -1.14
N TYR A 43 -5.81 5.62 -0.27
CA TYR A 43 -5.94 5.73 1.19
C TYR A 43 -4.60 5.51 1.89
N ARG A 44 -4.48 6.05 3.10
CA ARG A 44 -3.33 5.83 3.99
C ARG A 44 -3.81 5.37 5.36
N ARG A 45 -3.30 4.21 5.80
CA ARG A 45 -3.46 3.73 7.17
C ARG A 45 -2.48 4.42 8.11
N ASN A 46 -2.98 5.00 9.19
CA ASN A 46 -2.20 5.44 10.34
C ASN A 46 -2.58 4.59 11.57
N HIS A 47 -2.22 5.03 12.77
CA HIS A 47 -2.54 4.31 14.01
C HIS A 47 -4.03 4.34 14.38
N GLU A 48 -4.79 5.30 13.85
CA GLU A 48 -6.19 5.59 14.20
C GLU A 48 -7.18 5.08 13.15
N GLY A 49 -6.72 4.83 11.92
CA GLY A 49 -7.56 4.30 10.85
C GLY A 49 -7.00 4.56 9.45
N ASP A 50 -7.89 4.45 8.46
CA ASP A 50 -7.60 4.79 7.07
C ASP A 50 -8.20 6.14 6.71
N TYR A 51 -7.43 6.93 5.96
CA TYR A 51 -7.85 8.25 5.51
C TYR A 51 -7.66 8.35 4.00
N HIS A 52 -8.58 9.03 3.34
CA HIS A 52 -8.38 9.41 1.94
C HIS A 52 -7.18 10.34 1.82
N CYS A 53 -6.28 10.00 0.91
CA CYS A 53 -5.16 10.87 0.60
C CYS A 53 -5.65 12.11 -0.15
N THR A 54 -5.08 13.25 0.19
CA THR A 54 -5.21 14.47 -0.60
C THR A 54 -4.43 14.34 -1.92
N GLU A 55 -4.77 15.15 -2.92
CA GLU A 55 -4.00 15.19 -4.17
C GLU A 55 -2.51 15.48 -3.95
N SER A 56 -2.17 16.32 -2.96
CA SER A 56 -0.77 16.62 -2.66
C SER A 56 -0.04 15.40 -2.10
N GLU A 57 -0.70 14.60 -1.24
CA GLU A 57 -0.11 13.35 -0.74
C GLU A 57 0.09 12.34 -1.89
N ILE A 58 -0.89 12.22 -2.79
CA ILE A 58 -0.79 11.35 -3.98
C ILE A 58 0.38 11.77 -4.86
N LYS A 59 0.53 13.07 -5.15
CA LYS A 59 1.65 13.61 -5.94
C LYS A 59 3.01 13.33 -5.29
N ASN A 60 3.10 13.42 -3.97
CA ASN A 60 4.33 13.08 -3.24
C ASN A 60 4.65 11.58 -3.37
N MET A 61 3.65 10.70 -3.23
CA MET A 61 3.85 9.25 -3.41
C MET A 61 4.32 8.90 -4.82
N LEU A 62 3.75 9.55 -5.85
CA LEU A 62 4.16 9.35 -7.25
C LEU A 62 5.60 9.80 -7.52
N ARG A 63 6.06 10.89 -6.89
CA ARG A 63 7.45 11.34 -6.98
C ARG A 63 8.40 10.35 -6.32
N ASP A 64 8.08 9.94 -5.09
CA ASP A 64 8.86 8.95 -4.34
C ASP A 64 8.93 7.59 -5.06
N GLN A 65 7.91 7.26 -5.85
CA GLN A 65 7.89 6.06 -6.67
C GLN A 65 8.91 6.12 -7.82
N SER A 66 9.09 7.28 -8.45
CA SER A 66 10.02 7.49 -9.57
C SER A 66 11.48 7.70 -9.17
N ASP A 67 11.74 8.19 -7.95
CA ASP A 67 13.10 8.51 -7.49
C ASP A 67 13.99 7.27 -7.22
N VAL A 68 13.50 6.06 -7.51
CA VAL A 68 14.28 4.81 -7.35
C VAL A 68 15.13 4.47 -8.60
N SER A 69 15.23 5.35 -9.61
CA SER A 69 15.99 5.04 -10.85
C SER A 69 16.88 6.15 -11.46
N GLN A 70 17.44 7.10 -10.70
CA GLN A 70 18.33 8.13 -11.30
C GLN A 70 19.77 8.19 -10.77
N ASP A 71 20.22 7.26 -9.92
CA ASP A 71 21.62 7.21 -9.47
C ASP A 71 22.32 5.90 -9.88
N MET A 72 22.44 5.64 -11.18
CA MET A 72 23.42 4.65 -11.69
C MET A 72 23.85 4.83 -13.16
N ASN A 73 23.89 6.06 -13.70
CA ASN A 73 24.62 6.29 -14.96
C ASN A 73 25.18 7.73 -15.14
N SER A 74 25.88 8.25 -14.14
CA SER A 74 26.69 9.47 -14.28
C SER A 74 28.05 9.31 -13.61
N ARG A 75 28.80 8.30 -14.04
CA ARG A 75 30.27 8.36 -14.00
C ARG A 75 30.80 8.07 -15.40
N SER A 76 31.24 9.17 -16.01
CA SER A 76 32.19 9.33 -17.11
C SER A 76 33.17 8.19 -17.31
#